data_AF-A0ABD4ZT62-F1
#
_entry.id   AF-A0ABD4ZT62-F1
#
_cell.length_a   1.000
_cell.length_b   1.000
_cell.length_c   1.000
_cell.angle_alpha   90.00
_cell.angle_beta   90.00
_cell.angle_gamma   90.00
#
_symmetry.space_group_name_H-M   'P 1'
#
loop_
_entity.id
_entity.type
_entity.pdbx_description
1 polymer ?
#
loop_
_entity_poly.entity_id
_entity_poly.type
_entity_poly.pdbx_seq_one_letter_code
_entity_poly.pdbx_strand_id
1 'polypeptide(L)'
;MYNHMEAINLKSLKGVVSKIRVLKMSRTPLVRFSLDGTNCLIAAHSLNFLADVDEGMQVVVAGEFNDRKQFVVRKYSVLGKTKIMIEFESLNRTLNEL
;
A
#
# COMPACT_ATOMS: atom_id res chain seq x y z
N MET A 1 33.52 -8.05 17.97
CA MET A 1 32.99 -6.69 17.74
C MET A 1 31.71 -6.84 16.93
N TYR A 2 30.60 -7.19 17.56
CA TYR A 2 29.32 -7.32 16.87
C TYR A 2 28.68 -5.94 16.80
N ASN A 3 28.45 -5.47 15.58
CA ASN A 3 27.80 -4.21 15.29
C ASN A 3 26.45 -4.15 16.01
N HIS A 4 26.21 -3.04 16.73
CA HIS A 4 24.88 -2.67 17.20
C HIS A 4 23.94 -2.59 15.99
N MET A 5 23.14 -3.63 15.77
CA MET A 5 21.91 -3.49 14.99
C MET A 5 21.01 -2.62 15.85
N GLU A 6 20.94 -1.32 15.53
CA GLU A 6 19.85 -0.48 16.01
C GLU A 6 18.55 -1.19 15.65
N ALA A 7 17.69 -1.40 16.66
CA ALA A 7 16.37 -1.94 16.42
C ALA A 7 15.60 -0.94 15.55
N ILE A 8 15.52 -1.21 14.25
CA ILE A 8 14.62 -0.50 13.34
C ILE A 8 13.23 -0.61 13.96
N ASN A 9 12.66 0.52 14.40
CA ASN A 9 11.37 0.56 15.07
C ASN A 9 10.25 0.34 14.04
N LEU A 10 10.13 -0.91 13.58
CA LEU A 10 9.11 -1.33 12.65
C LEU A 10 7.76 -1.36 13.38
N LYS A 11 6.81 -0.57 12.89
CA LYS A 11 5.44 -0.50 13.38
C LYS A 11 4.49 -1.10 12.36
N SER A 12 3.31 -1.51 12.81
CA SER A 12 2.19 -1.84 11.94
C SER A 12 1.03 -0.87 12.16
N LEU A 13 0.35 -0.51 11.06
CA LEU A 13 -0.87 0.28 11.08
C LEU A 13 -1.94 -0.48 10.29
N LYS A 14 -3.18 -0.39 10.74
CA LYS A 14 -4.36 -0.89 10.04
C LYS A 14 -5.30 0.28 9.82
N GLY A 15 -5.93 0.37 8.65
CA GLY A 15 -6.91 1.41 8.39
C GLY A 15 -7.49 1.38 6.99
N VAL A 16 -8.28 2.40 6.66
CA VAL A 16 -8.90 2.61 5.36
C VAL A 16 -8.03 3.50 4.48
N VAL A 17 -7.84 3.08 3.24
CA VAL A 17 -7.03 3.78 2.24
C VAL A 17 -7.81 4.91 1.59
N SER A 18 -7.16 6.05 1.40
CA SER A 18 -7.69 7.21 0.69
C SER A 18 -6.56 8.01 0.01
N LYS A 19 -6.88 8.91 -0.91
CA LYS A 19 -5.95 9.87 -1.53
C LYS A 19 -4.71 9.21 -2.15
N ILE A 20 -4.90 8.13 -2.92
CA ILE A 20 -3.80 7.44 -3.61
C ILE A 20 -3.28 8.35 -4.73
N ARG A 21 -1.97 8.60 -4.78
CA ARG A 21 -1.30 9.42 -5.79
C ARG A 21 0.10 8.87 -6.10
N VAL A 22 0.42 8.74 -7.38
CA VAL A 22 1.81 8.49 -7.80
C VAL A 22 2.58 9.81 -7.77
N LEU A 23 3.62 9.91 -6.93
CA LEU A 23 4.42 11.12 -6.79
C LEU A 23 5.57 11.20 -7.79
N LYS A 24 6.13 10.05 -8.15
CA LYS A 24 7.24 9.94 -9.10
C LYS A 24 7.10 8.68 -9.93
N MET A 25 7.02 8.85 -11.24
CA MET A 25 7.12 7.75 -12.20
C MET A 25 8.60 7.42 -12.42
N SER A 26 8.99 6.20 -12.06
CA SER A 26 10.34 5.65 -12.21
C SER A 26 10.27 4.13 -12.27
N ARG A 27 11.42 3.45 -12.44
CA ARG A 27 11.49 1.98 -12.41
C ARG A 27 10.81 1.38 -11.17
N THR A 28 10.95 2.05 -10.03
CA THR A 28 10.17 1.81 -8.81
C THR A 28 9.39 3.09 -8.50
N PRO A 29 8.11 3.19 -8.89
CA PRO A 29 7.31 4.39 -8.64
C PRO A 29 7.20 4.68 -7.14
N LEU A 30 7.19 5.95 -6.75
CA LEU A 30 6.85 6.35 -5.39
C LEU A 30 5.36 6.67 -5.33
N VAL A 31 4.62 5.91 -4.53
CA VAL A 31 3.18 6.09 -4.33
C VAL A 31 2.94 6.66 -2.94
N ARG A 32 2.11 7.69 -2.87
CA ARG A 32 1.57 8.26 -1.63
C ARG A 32 0.13 7.82 -1.48
N PHE A 33 -0.28 7.50 -0.26
CA PHE A 33 -1.68 7.35 0.10
C PHE A 33 -1.90 7.84 1.53
N SER A 34 -3.13 7.91 1.95
CA SER A 34 -3.54 8.18 3.32
C SER A 34 -4.20 6.95 3.91
N LEU A 35 -3.82 6.58 5.13
CA LEU A 35 -4.39 5.47 5.90
C LEU A 35 -5.00 6.04 7.19
N ASP A 36 -6.34 6.12 7.25
CA ASP A 36 -7.07 6.80 8.33
C ASP A 36 -6.48 8.20 8.65
N GLY A 37 -6.16 8.96 7.60
CA GLY A 37 -5.55 10.29 7.72
C GLY A 37 -4.02 10.31 7.90
N THR A 38 -3.38 9.18 8.20
CA THR A 38 -1.91 9.06 8.28
C THR A 38 -1.32 9.07 6.87
N ASN A 39 -0.31 9.92 6.62
CA ASN A 39 0.34 9.99 5.32
C ASN A 39 1.33 8.83 5.15
N CYS A 40 1.12 7.99 4.14
CA CYS A 40 1.92 6.81 3.85
C CYS A 40 2.65 6.94 2.50
N LEU A 41 3.81 6.30 2.40
CA LEU A 41 4.62 6.19 1.19
C LEU A 41 5.00 4.72 0.94
N ILE A 42 4.91 4.26 -0.32
CA ILE A 42 5.38 2.93 -0.73
C ILE A 42 6.13 3.02 -2.06
N ALA A 43 7.28 2.35 -2.14
CA ALA A 43 8.13 2.34 -3.35
C ALA A 43 8.54 0.93 -3.80
N ALA A 44 8.97 0.06 -2.88
CA ALA A 44 9.48 -1.27 -3.22
C ALA A 44 8.42 -2.19 -3.89
N HIS A 45 7.16 -2.03 -3.52
CA HIS A 45 6.02 -2.83 -4.02
C HIS A 45 4.90 -1.94 -4.59
N SER A 46 5.25 -0.77 -5.12
CA SER A 46 4.27 0.24 -5.53
C SER A 46 3.36 -0.21 -6.67
N LEU A 47 3.86 -0.94 -7.66
CA LEU A 47 3.03 -1.46 -8.75
C LEU A 47 2.03 -2.49 -8.26
N ASN A 48 2.45 -3.45 -7.43
CA ASN A 48 1.56 -4.42 -6.81
C ASN A 48 0.50 -3.69 -5.95
N PHE A 49 0.92 -2.68 -5.18
CA PHE A 49 0.00 -1.90 -4.36
C PHE A 49 -1.07 -1.21 -5.20
N LEU A 50 -0.69 -0.61 -6.34
CA LEU A 50 -1.64 0.03 -7.26
C LEU A 50 -2.60 -0.97 -7.93
N ALA A 51 -2.17 -2.21 -8.13
CA ALA A 51 -3.03 -3.27 -8.64
C ALA A 51 -3.95 -3.86 -7.55
N ASP A 52 -3.48 -3.91 -6.31
CA ASP A 52 -4.16 -4.59 -5.22
C ASP A 52 -5.14 -3.70 -4.46
N VAL A 53 -4.87 -2.39 -4.39
CA VAL A 53 -5.50 -1.47 -3.45
C VAL A 53 -6.21 -0.34 -4.17
N ASP A 54 -7.46 -0.09 -3.77
CA ASP A 54 -8.22 1.09 -4.15
C ASP A 54 -8.61 1.94 -2.92
N GLU A 55 -9.09 3.16 -3.17
CA GLU A 55 -9.68 3.98 -2.13
C GLU A 55 -10.91 3.31 -1.50
N GLY A 56 -11.05 3.44 -0.18
CA GLY A 56 -12.10 2.76 0.59
C GLY A 56 -11.73 1.34 1.05
N MET A 57 -10.64 0.75 0.56
CA MET A 57 -10.20 -0.56 1.00
C MET A 57 -9.50 -0.53 2.36
N GLN A 58 -9.67 -1.59 3.14
CA GLN A 58 -8.92 -1.79 4.39
C GLN A 58 -7.60 -2.51 4.12
N VAL A 59 -6.52 -1.99 4.68
CA VAL A 59 -5.19 -2.60 4.58
C VAL A 59 -4.49 -2.64 5.93
N VAL A 60 -3.56 -3.57 6.07
CA VAL A 60 -2.54 -3.56 7.12
C VAL A 60 -1.19 -3.24 6.47
N VAL A 61 -0.45 -2.29 7.02
CA VAL A 61 0.87 -1.89 6.54
C VAL A 61 1.90 -2.04 7.65
N ALA A 62 3.13 -2.42 7.30
CA ALA A 62 4.26 -2.45 8.21
C ALA A 62 5.39 -1.58 7.67
N GLY A 63 5.99 -0.78 8.54
CA GLY A 63 6.92 0.28 8.13
C GLY A 63 7.37 1.14 9.29
N GLU A 64 7.90 2.32 8.97
CA GLU A 64 8.49 3.25 9.93
C GLU A 64 8.16 4.69 9.57
N PHE A 65 8.16 5.60 10.53
CA PHE A 65 8.02 7.02 10.23
C PHE A 65 9.38 7.61 9.82
N ASN A 66 9.39 8.40 8.74
CA ASN A 66 10.54 9.22 8.39
C ASN A 66 10.54 10.56 9.17
N ASP A 67 11.60 11.35 9.00
CA ASP A 67 11.75 12.66 9.67
C ASP A 67 10.63 13.67 9.31
N ARG A 68 9.94 13.44 8.18
CA ARG A 68 8.77 14.23 7.74
C ARG A 68 7.45 13.72 8.31
N LYS A 69 7.48 12.80 9.28
CA LYS A 69 6.31 12.16 9.91
C LYS A 69 5.41 11.43 8.90
N GLN A 70 5.98 10.94 7.79
CA GLN A 70 5.29 10.07 6.85
C GLN A 70 5.62 8.61 7.16
N PHE A 71 4.63 7.74 7.08
CA PHE A 71 4.81 6.32 7.30
C PHE A 71 5.33 5.63 6.03
N VAL A 72 6.60 5.27 6.02
CA VAL A 72 7.27 4.57 4.92
C VAL A 72 6.97 3.07 5.02
N VAL A 73 6.12 2.59 4.13
CA VAL A 73 5.63 1.22 4.07
C VAL A 73 6.68 0.31 3.44
N ARG A 74 7.00 -0.78 4.15
CA ARG A 74 7.88 -1.86 3.69
C ARG A 74 7.10 -3.10 3.26
N LYS A 75 5.97 -3.39 3.92
CA LYS A 75 5.05 -4.49 3.57
C LYS A 75 3.60 -4.02 3.74
N TYR A 76 2.70 -4.59 2.95
CA TYR A 76 1.26 -4.38 3.13
C TYR A 76 0.51 -5.69 2.90
N SER A 77 -0.73 -5.73 3.35
CA SER A 77 -1.71 -6.77 3.02
C SER A 77 -3.09 -6.14 2.93
N VAL A 78 -3.89 -6.58 1.96
CA VAL A 78 -5.29 -6.17 1.79
C VAL A 78 -6.17 -7.04 2.68
N LEU A 79 -7.10 -6.42 3.39
CA LEU A 79 -8.12 -7.14 4.16
C LEU A 79 -9.36 -7.33 3.28
N GLY A 80 -9.44 -8.50 2.63
CA GLY A 80 -10.51 -8.84 1.69
C GLY A 80 -9.98 -9.15 0.30
N LYS A 81 -10.82 -8.98 -0.72
CA LYS A 81 -10.42 -9.12 -2.12
C LYS A 81 -9.62 -7.89 -2.56
N THR A 82 -8.58 -8.12 -3.36
CA THR A 82 -7.83 -7.03 -3.98
C THR A 82 -8.63 -6.40 -5.11
N LYS A 83 -8.29 -5.16 -5.48
CA LYS A 83 -8.88 -4.44 -6.61
C LYS A 83 -8.83 -5.27 -7.89
N ILE A 84 -7.67 -5.78 -8.27
CA ILE A 84 -7.51 -6.62 -9.46
C ILE A 84 -8.40 -7.87 -9.44
N MET A 85 -8.62 -8.51 -8.28
CA MET A 85 -9.52 -9.65 -8.16
C MET A 85 -10.98 -9.26 -8.39
N ILE A 86 -11.42 -8.14 -7.79
CA ILE A 86 -12.77 -7.62 -7.97
C ILE A 86 -13.02 -7.25 -9.44
N GLU A 87 -12.06 -6.58 -10.06
CA GLU A 87 -12.11 -6.23 -11.48
C GLU A 87 -12.20 -7.48 -12.37
N PHE A 88 -11.36 -8.49 -12.13
CA PHE A 88 -11.37 -9.74 -12.89
C PHE A 88 -12.70 -10.50 -12.74
N GLU A 89 -13.24 -10.59 -11.53
CA GLU A 89 -14.56 -11.20 -11.29
C GLU A 89 -15.68 -10.44 -12.01
N SER A 90 -15.62 -9.11 -12.04
CA SER A 90 -16.60 -8.28 -12.75
C SER A 90 -16.54 -8.48 -14.26
N LEU A 91 -15.32 -8.53 -14.83
CA LEU A 91 -15.10 -8.77 -16.25
C LEU A 91 -15.62 -10.15 -16.67
N ASN A 92 -15.33 -11.19 -15.89
CA ASN A 92 -15.81 -12.55 -16.17
C ASN A 92 -17.34 -12.62 -16.12
N ARG A 93 -17.98 -11.90 -15.19
CA ARG A 93 -19.44 -11.84 -15.14
C ARG A 93 -20.00 -11.20 -16.42
N THR A 94 -19.45 -10.05 -16.83
CA THR A 94 -19.88 -9.37 -18.05
C THR A 94 -19.69 -10.25 -19.29
N LEU A 95 -18.58 -10.99 -19.40
CA LEU A 95 -18.32 -11.89 -20.53
C LEU A 95 -19.28 -13.08 -20.59
N ASN A 96 -19.73 -13.59 -19.43
CA ASN A 96 -20.67 -14.72 -19.36
C ASN A 96 -22.14 -14.31 -19.54
N GLU A 97 -22.44 -13.01 -19.51
CA GLU A 97 -23.78 -12.45 -19.76
C GLU A 97 -23.98 -12.01 -21.22
N LEU A 98 -22.92 -12.08 -22.06
CA LEU A 98 -22.93 -11.84 -23.51
C LEU A 98 -23.22 -13.14 -24.28
#